data_AF-A0A832ZT81-F1
#
_entry.id   AF-A0A832ZT81-F1
#
_cell.length_a   1.000
_cell.length_b   1.000
_cell.length_c   1.000
_cell.angle_alpha   90.00
_cell.angle_beta   90.00
_cell.angle_gamma   90.00
#
_symmetry.space_group_name_H-M   'P 1'
#
loop_
_entity.id
_entity.type
_entity.pdbx_description
1 polymer ?
#
loop_
_entity_poly.entity_id
_entity_poly.type
_entity_poly.pdbx_seq_one_letter_code
_entity_poly.pdbx_strand_id
1 'polypeptide(L)' 'MTGTMYEKPCPRCRTRMEYRVEMEFGENGMRRIRYYYRCPRCGYRIHDLTIVVRRGNDGGIVIECEEYRERLREAK' A
#
# COMPACT_ATOMS: atom_id res chain seq x y z
N MET A 1 18.41 18.53 -11.75
CA MET A 1 16.96 18.48 -11.42
C MET A 1 16.68 17.08 -10.92
N THR A 2 16.72 16.89 -9.60
CA THR A 2 16.56 15.59 -8.95
C THR A 2 15.10 15.15 -9.04
N GLY A 3 14.84 14.02 -9.70
CA GLY A 3 13.51 13.49 -9.93
C GLY A 3 12.73 13.28 -8.63
N THR A 4 11.66 14.04 -8.43
CA THR A 4 10.69 13.90 -7.35
C THR A 4 9.75 12.74 -7.65
N MET A 5 10.26 11.51 -7.60
CA MET A 5 9.57 10.33 -8.16
C MET A 5 8.39 9.79 -7.31
N TYR A 6 7.93 10.48 -6.26
CA TYR A 6 6.88 9.95 -5.37
C TYR A 6 6.07 11.01 -4.61
N GLU A 7 6.02 12.25 -5.11
CA GLU A 7 5.16 13.27 -4.49
C GLU A 7 3.69 13.06 -4.91
N LYS A 8 2.89 12.44 -4.02
CA LYS A 8 1.45 12.23 -4.25
C LYS A 8 0.61 13.26 -3.49
N PRO A 9 -0.11 14.18 -4.15
CA PRO A 9 -0.98 15.14 -3.48
C PRO A 9 -2.28 14.46 -3.05
N CYS A 10 -2.83 14.87 -1.90
CA CYS A 10 -4.11 14.38 -1.44
C CYS A 10 -5.26 14.85 -2.36
N PRO A 11 -6.12 13.97 -2.87
CA PRO A 11 -7.22 14.37 -3.75
C PRO A 11 -8.26 15.24 -3.03
N ARG A 12 -8.32 15.21 -1.70
CA ARG A 12 -9.28 16.01 -0.90
C ARG A 12 -8.81 17.42 -0.58
N CYS A 13 -7.56 17.59 -0.17
CA CYS A 13 -7.05 18.87 0.36
C CYS A 13 -5.74 19.34 -0.27
N ARG A 14 -5.22 18.61 -1.27
CA ARG A 14 -3.98 18.87 -2.02
C ARG A 14 -2.69 18.90 -1.20
N THR A 15 -2.75 18.67 0.10
CA THR A 15 -1.57 18.46 0.95
C THR A 15 -0.79 17.25 0.47
N ARG A 16 0.54 17.36 0.42
CA ARG A 16 1.44 16.24 0.11
C ARG A 16 1.20 15.08 1.07
N MET A 17 1.00 13.89 0.52
CA MET A 17 0.75 12.69 1.31
C MET A 17 2.08 12.04 1.72
N GLU A 18 2.02 11.32 2.84
CA GLU A 18 3.14 10.53 3.36
C GLU A 18 2.96 9.08 2.93
N TYR A 19 4.02 8.46 2.44
CA TYR A 19 4.04 7.01 2.18
C TYR A 19 4.33 6.27 3.47
N ARG A 20 3.43 5.35 3.85
CA ARG A 20 3.45 4.63 5.12
C ARG A 20 3.40 3.11 4.86
N VAL A 21 3.97 2.36 5.80
CA VAL A 21 3.92 0.90 5.84
C VAL A 21 3.36 0.46 7.18
N GLU A 22 2.41 -0.47 7.15
CA GLU A 22 1.89 -1.17 8.31
C GLU A 22 2.14 -2.67 8.16
N MET A 23 2.52 -3.33 9.26
CA MET A 23 2.71 -4.77 9.29
C MET A 23 1.78 -5.37 10.34
N GLU A 24 1.04 -6.39 9.93
CA GLU A 24 0.17 -7.18 10.78
C GLU A 24 0.69 -8.61 10.82
N PHE A 25 0.83 -9.15 12.02
CA PHE A 25 1.23 -10.53 12.26
C PHE A 25 -0.04 -11.35 12.53
N GLY A 26 -0.33 -12.29 11.64
CA GLY A 26 -1.45 -13.22 11.78
C GLY A 26 -1.01 -14.55 12.40
N GLU A 27 -1.97 -15.47 12.53
CA GLU A 27 -1.72 -16.82 13.01
C GLU A 27 -0.77 -17.60 12.07
N ASN A 28 -0.09 -18.62 12.62
CA ASN A 28 0.81 -19.52 11.88
C ASN A 28 1.95 -18.80 11.13
N GLY A 29 2.39 -17.64 11.64
CA GLY A 29 3.48 -16.87 11.04
C GLY A 29 3.09 -16.12 9.77
N MET A 30 1.79 -16.01 9.48
CA MET A 30 1.28 -15.15 8.42
C MET A 30 1.69 -13.69 8.68
N ARG A 31 2.15 -13.00 7.65
CA ARG A 31 2.47 -11.57 7.71
C ARG A 31 1.71 -10.86 6.61
N ARG A 32 1.04 -9.77 6.96
CA ARG A 32 0.41 -8.88 5.99
C ARG A 32 1.06 -7.51 6.08
N ILE A 33 1.66 -7.07 4.99
CA ILE A 33 2.37 -5.80 4.86
C ILE A 33 1.53 -4.91 3.95
N ARG A 34 1.10 -3.76 4.45
CA ARG A 34 0.27 -2.81 3.71
C ARG A 34 1.04 -1.52 3.49
N TYR A 35 1.25 -1.18 2.23
CA TYR A 35 1.77 0.10 1.79
C TYR A 35 0.61 0.99 1.36
N TYR A 36 0.63 2.23 1.83
CA TYR A 36 -0.42 3.21 1.51
C TYR A 36 0.09 4.63 1.67
N TYR A 37 -0.54 5.57 0.96
CA TYR A 37 -0.35 6.99 1.19
C TYR A 37 -1.35 7.49 2.22
N ARG A 38 -0.91 8.30 3.19
CA ARG A 38 -1.78 8.98 4.17
C ARG A 38 -1.64 10.48 4.09
N CYS A 39 -2.75 11.19 4.04
CA CYS A 39 -2.75 12.65 4.16
C CYS A 39 -2.60 13.04 5.64
N PRO A 40 -1.53 13.77 6.04
CA PRO A 40 -1.37 14.20 7.43
C PRO A 40 -2.40 15.26 7.85
N ARG A 41 -2.96 16.02 6.89
CA ARG A 41 -3.93 17.10 7.17
C ARG A 41 -5.36 16.62 7.37
N CYS A 42 -5.86 15.71 6.51
CA CYS A 42 -7.26 15.26 6.55
C CYS A 42 -7.43 13.76 6.84
N GLY A 43 -6.34 13.01 6.98
CA GLY A 43 -6.38 11.58 7.28
C GLY A 43 -6.73 10.65 6.11
N TYR A 44 -7.06 11.18 4.93
CA TYR A 44 -7.39 10.36 3.75
C TYR A 44 -6.27 9.36 3.41
N ARG A 45 -6.66 8.14 3.04
CA ARG A 45 -5.73 7.04 2.71
C ARG A 45 -5.93 6.58 1.27
N ILE A 46 -4.82 6.26 0.60
CA ILE A 46 -4.79 5.64 -0.72
C ILE A 46 -3.99 4.35 -0.58
N HIS A 47 -4.62 3.21 -0.80
CA HIS A 47 -3.93 1.92 -0.83
C HIS A 47 -3.02 1.84 -2.07
N ASP A 48 -1.85 1.22 -1.91
CA ASP A 48 -0.87 1.07 -2.99
C ASP A 48 -0.51 -0.39 -3.22
N LEU A 49 0.04 -1.07 -2.21
CA LEU A 49 0.43 -2.47 -2.31
C LEU A 49 0.11 -3.20 -1.01
N THR A 50 -0.52 -4.36 -1.12
CA THR A 50 -0.61 -5.32 -0.01
C THR A 50 0.20 -6.55 -0.36
N ILE A 51 1.09 -6.97 0.55
CA ILE A 51 1.85 -8.21 0.46
C ILE A 51 1.39 -9.12 1.58
N VAL A 52 0.97 -10.33 1.24
CA VAL A 52 0.65 -11.38 2.21
C VAL A 52 1.69 -12.49 2.06
N VAL A 53 2.39 -12.77 3.16
CA VAL A 53 3.35 -13.87 3.25
C VAL A 53 2.76 -14.91 4.19
N ARG A 54 2.66 -16.15 3.74
CA ARG A 54 2.13 -17.27 4.55
C ARG A 54 2.88 -18.56 4.24
N ARG A 55 2.84 -19.52 5.15
CA ARG A 55 3.29 -20.89 4.86
C ARG A 55 2.27 -21.60 3.97
N GLY A 56 2.75 -22.28 2.95
CA GLY A 56 1.98 -23.20 2.12
C GLY A 56 1.79 -24.55 2.82
N ASN A 57 0.83 -25.33 2.33
CA ASN A 57 0.52 -26.65 2.89
C ASN A 57 1.63 -27.68 2.60
N ASP A 58 2.47 -27.41 1.61
CA ASP A 58 3.65 -28.18 1.21
C ASP A 58 4.91 -27.81 2.01
N GLY A 59 4.79 -26.91 3.00
CA GLY A 59 5.93 -26.37 3.73
C GLY A 59 6.66 -25.23 2.99
N GLY A 60 6.22 -24.86 1.79
CA GLY A 60 6.73 -23.71 1.05
C GLY A 60 6.31 -22.36 1.65
N ILE A 61 6.85 -21.27 1.11
CA ILE A 61 6.40 -19.91 1.40
C ILE A 61 5.58 -19.41 0.23
N VAL A 62 4.34 -18.98 0.50
CA VAL A 62 3.46 -18.35 -0.47
C VAL A 62 3.50 -16.85 -0.23
N ILE A 63 3.77 -16.09 -1.30
CA ILE A 63 3.76 -14.63 -1.31
C ILE A 63 2.68 -14.18 -2.29
N GLU A 64 1.66 -13.51 -1.79
CA GLU A 64 0.56 -12.93 -2.58
C GLU A 64 0.72 -11.40 -2.58
N CYS A 65 0.74 -10.80 -3.77
CA CYS A 65 0.84 -9.35 -3.95
C CYS A 65 -0.46 -8.82 -4.57
N GLU A 66 -1.05 -7.80 -3.95
CA GLU A 66 -2.21 -7.08 -4.45
C GLU A 66 -1.84 -5.61 -4.67
N GLU A 67 -1.69 -5.21 -5.93
CA GLU A 67 -1.43 -3.83 -6.33
C GLU A 67 -2.75 -3.06 -6.50
N TYR A 68 -2.92 -1.99 -5.73
CA TYR A 68 -4.01 -1.04 -5.89
C TYR A 68 -3.65 -0.04 -6.98
N ARG A 69 -3.93 -0.42 -8.23
CA ARG A 69 -3.93 0.54 -9.33
C ARG A 69 -5.07 1.52 -9.13
N GLU A 70 -4.79 2.74 -8.69
CA GLU A 70 -5.66 3.91 -8.91
C GLU A 70 -5.80 4.27 -10.42
N ARG A 71 -5.85 3.28 -11.32
CA ARG A 71 -6.00 3.46 -12.77
C ARG A 71 -7.03 2.51 -13.37
N LEU A 72 -8.27 2.58 -12.91
CA LEU A 72 -9.40 2.12 -13.74
C LEU A 72 -10.54 3.14 -13.84
N ARG A 73 -10.41 4.36 -13.28
CA ARG A 73 -11.48 5.37 -13.35
C ARG A 73 -11.08 6.79 -13.76
N GLU A 74 -9.81 7.04 -14.10
CA GLU A 74 -9.43 8.28 -14.81
C GLU A 74 -9.35 8.08 -16.34
N ALA A 75 -9.89 6.98 -16.87
CA ALA A 75 -9.87 6.64 -18.30
C ALA A 75 -11.26 6.34 -18.91
N LYS A 76 -12.31 7.00 -18.42
CA LYS A 76 -13.58 7.16 -19.14
C LYS A 76 -14.14 8.55 -18.93
#